data_AF-A0A427FQ46-F1
#
_entry.id   AF-A0A427FQ46-F1
#
_cell.length_a   1.000
_cell.length_b   1.000
_cell.length_c   1.000
_cell.angle_alpha   90.00
_cell.angle_beta   90.00
_cell.angle_gamma   90.00
#
_symmetry.space_group_name_H-M   'P 1'
#
loop_
_entity.id
_entity.type
_entity.pdbx_description
1 polymer ?
#
loop_
_entity_poly.entity_id
_entity_poly.type
_entity_poly.pdbx_seq_one_letter_code
_entity_poly.pdbx_strand_id
1 'polypeptide(L)'
;MTKLTKLRIFLTLGALIGIAPVTYSFIGATLFLAVMLFKVPEFVVPVFLISTFGLWGCWKAYAAAMAREPKLPKDRRVIAAVIIALVWGLILAGGLGWVSELSELEWYSVFVLFYPMPGLTAVVMLLVTHRRARQASEEGVVATAE
;
A
#
# COMPACT_ATOMS: atom_id res chain seq x y z
N MET A 1 -22.11 -8.81 16.00
CA MET A 1 -20.83 -8.85 15.25
C MET A 1 -19.67 -9.04 16.22
N THR A 2 -18.73 -9.94 15.94
CA THR A 2 -17.52 -10.07 16.77
C THR A 2 -16.57 -8.89 16.53
N LYS A 3 -15.72 -8.55 17.50
CA LYS A 3 -14.70 -7.48 17.37
C LYS A 3 -13.79 -7.70 16.14
N LEU A 4 -13.48 -8.96 15.83
CA LEU A 4 -12.67 -9.35 14.67
C LEU A 4 -13.38 -9.06 13.34
N THR A 5 -14.68 -9.35 13.23
CA THR A 5 -15.44 -9.05 12.00
C THR A 5 -15.50 -7.56 11.73
N LYS A 6 -15.70 -6.72 12.77
CA LYS A 6 -15.70 -5.26 12.62
C LYS A 6 -14.34 -4.74 12.14
N LEU A 7 -13.25 -5.27 12.67
CA LEU A 7 -11.90 -4.91 12.24
C LEU A 7 -11.67 -5.27 10.77
N ARG A 8 -12.04 -6.48 10.35
CA ARG A 8 -11.91 -6.91 8.96
C ARG A 8 -12.68 -5.97 8.02
N ILE A 9 -13.94 -5.64 8.34
CA ILE A 9 -14.70 -4.70 7.50
C ILE A 9 -13.99 -3.35 7.36
N PHE A 10 -13.45 -2.81 8.46
CA PHE A 10 -12.72 -1.55 8.44
C PHE A 10 -11.43 -1.63 7.60
N LEU A 11 -10.67 -2.72 7.73
CA LEU A 11 -9.45 -2.95 6.94
C LEU A 11 -9.78 -3.12 5.45
N THR A 12 -10.89 -3.78 5.09
CA THR A 12 -11.35 -3.90 3.70
C THR A 12 -11.73 -2.55 3.12
N LEU A 13 -12.48 -1.72 3.87
CA LEU A 13 -12.79 -0.35 3.46
C LEU A 13 -11.53 0.48 3.28
N GLY A 14 -10.56 0.37 4.20
CA GLY A 14 -9.26 1.01 4.07
C GLY A 14 -8.53 0.58 2.80
N ALA A 15 -8.52 -0.71 2.46
CA ALA A 15 -7.90 -1.21 1.22
C ALA A 15 -8.62 -0.70 -0.03
N LEU A 16 -9.96 -0.63 -0.01
CA LEU A 16 -10.76 -0.14 -1.13
C LEU A 16 -10.57 1.35 -1.39
N ILE A 17 -10.33 2.16 -0.36
CA ILE A 17 -10.09 3.60 -0.49
C ILE A 17 -8.61 3.88 -0.75
N GLY A 18 -7.71 3.14 -0.11
CA GLY A 18 -6.29 3.45 -0.06
C GLY A 18 -5.41 2.70 -1.07
N ILE A 19 -5.71 1.43 -1.39
CA ILE A 19 -4.86 0.59 -2.25
C ILE A 19 -5.50 0.34 -3.62
N ALA A 20 -6.80 0.05 -3.65
CA ALA A 20 -7.51 -0.31 -4.86
C ALA A 20 -7.50 0.78 -5.94
N PRO A 21 -7.73 2.08 -5.65
CA PRO A 21 -7.81 3.11 -6.69
C PRO A 21 -6.49 3.24 -7.44
N VAL A 22 -5.36 3.24 -6.73
CA VAL A 22 -4.02 3.27 -7.34
C VAL A 22 -3.74 1.99 -8.13
N THR A 23 -4.21 0.84 -7.65
CA THR A 23 -4.08 -0.42 -8.40
C THR A 23 -4.84 -0.38 -9.72
N TYR A 24 -6.08 0.13 -9.73
CA TYR A 24 -6.87 0.28 -10.95
C TYR A 24 -6.26 1.29 -11.91
N SER A 25 -5.81 2.45 -11.41
CA SER A 25 -5.09 3.45 -12.21
C SER A 25 -3.81 2.87 -12.82
N PHE A 26 -3.06 2.08 -12.05
CA PHE A 26 -1.85 1.41 -12.54
C PHE A 26 -2.18 0.42 -13.66
N ILE A 27 -3.21 -0.41 -13.50
CA ILE A 27 -3.68 -1.34 -14.54
C ILE A 27 -4.10 -0.58 -15.80
N GLY A 28 -4.89 0.48 -15.67
CA GLY A 28 -5.28 1.31 -16.82
C GLY A 28 -4.09 1.97 -17.52
N ALA A 29 -3.12 2.45 -16.74
CA ALA A 29 -1.89 3.07 -17.25
C ALA A 29 -0.93 2.07 -17.93
N THR A 30 -1.07 0.76 -17.72
CA THR A 30 -0.19 -0.24 -18.36
C THR A 30 -0.26 -0.20 -19.88
N LEU A 31 -1.42 0.07 -20.46
CA LEU A 31 -1.58 0.22 -21.91
C LEU A 31 -0.78 1.42 -22.44
N PHE A 32 -0.79 2.53 -21.69
CA PHE A 32 -0.01 3.72 -22.03
C PHE A 32 1.50 3.49 -21.84
N LEU A 33 1.88 2.81 -20.75
CA LEU A 33 3.27 2.41 -20.48
C LEU A 33 3.81 1.48 -21.57
N ALA A 34 3.00 0.60 -22.14
CA ALA A 34 3.40 -0.28 -23.24
C ALA A 34 3.78 0.51 -24.50
N VAL A 35 3.07 1.59 -24.82
CA VAL A 35 3.42 2.48 -25.93
C VAL A 35 4.70 3.26 -25.62
N MET A 36 4.85 3.75 -24.38
CA MET A 36 6.03 4.49 -23.96
C MET A 36 7.28 3.62 -23.85
N LEU A 37 7.14 2.31 -23.67
CA LEU A 37 8.26 1.36 -23.62
C LEU A 37 9.13 1.43 -24.88
N PHE A 38 8.53 1.69 -26.04
CA PHE A 38 9.26 1.83 -27.31
C PHE A 38 9.93 3.19 -27.49
N LYS A 39 9.56 4.20 -26.68
CA LYS A 39 10.08 5.57 -26.79
C LYS A 39 11.13 5.89 -25.73
N VAL A 40 10.88 5.47 -24.49
CA VAL A 40 11.70 5.81 -23.31
C VAL A 40 11.80 4.61 -22.35
N PRO A 41 12.35 3.46 -22.81
CA PRO A 41 12.36 2.20 -22.04
C PRO A 41 13.08 2.34 -20.69
N GLU A 42 14.15 3.13 -20.66
CA GLU A 42 15.00 3.38 -19.49
C GLU A 42 14.27 4.03 -18.32
N PHE A 43 13.18 4.76 -18.57
CA PHE A 43 12.34 5.34 -17.53
C PHE A 43 11.12 4.46 -17.22
N VAL A 44 10.52 3.86 -18.24
CA VAL A 44 9.31 3.04 -18.12
C VAL A 44 9.54 1.78 -17.29
N VAL A 45 10.66 1.08 -17.52
CA VAL A 45 10.95 -0.19 -16.85
C VAL A 45 11.12 0.00 -15.33
N PRO A 46 11.94 0.93 -14.82
CA PRO A 46 12.04 1.18 -13.38
C PRO A 46 10.70 1.59 -12.75
N VAL A 47 9.95 2.50 -13.38
CA VAL A 47 8.65 2.96 -12.86
C VAL A 47 7.67 1.79 -12.73
N PHE A 48 7.60 0.92 -13.74
CA PHE A 48 6.75 -0.26 -13.74
C PHE A 48 7.16 -1.27 -12.66
N LEU A 49 8.46 -1.55 -12.54
CA LEU A 49 9.00 -2.50 -11.56
C LEU A 49 8.79 -2.02 -10.12
N ILE A 50 9.12 -0.77 -9.81
CA ILE A 50 8.97 -0.18 -8.47
C ILE A 50 7.49 -0.15 -8.08
N SER A 51 6.61 0.27 -8.99
CA SER A 51 5.16 0.36 -8.72
C SER A 51 4.56 -1.02 -8.51
N THR A 52 4.92 -2.00 -9.34
CA THR A 52 4.44 -3.39 -9.20
C THR A 52 4.92 -4.01 -7.90
N PHE A 53 6.19 -3.84 -7.54
CA PHE A 53 6.75 -4.36 -6.30
C PHE A 53 6.10 -3.72 -5.07
N GLY A 54 5.91 -2.40 -5.09
CA GLY A 54 5.23 -1.65 -4.04
C GLY A 54 3.79 -2.10 -3.84
N LEU A 55 3.00 -2.17 -4.91
CA LEU A 55 1.61 -2.63 -4.87
C LEU A 55 1.51 -4.08 -4.38
N TRP A 56 2.37 -4.97 -4.86
CA TRP A 56 2.46 -6.35 -4.37
C TRP A 56 2.67 -6.39 -2.85
N GLY A 57 3.60 -5.58 -2.33
CA GLY A 57 3.85 -5.42 -0.90
C GLY A 57 2.62 -4.93 -0.12
N CYS A 58 1.93 -3.91 -0.64
CA CYS A 58 0.72 -3.36 -0.03
C CYS A 58 -0.40 -4.41 0.07
N TRP A 59 -0.63 -5.19 -0.99
CA TRP A 59 -1.61 -6.27 -0.98
C TRP A 59 -1.20 -7.42 -0.06
N LYS A 60 0.09 -7.73 0.07
CA LYS A 60 0.61 -8.70 1.05
C LYS A 60 0.40 -8.22 2.50
N ALA A 61 0.64 -6.95 2.78
CA ALA A 61 0.37 -6.34 4.08
C ALA A 61 -1.12 -6.39 4.44
N TYR A 62 -1.99 -6.10 3.47
CA TYR A 62 -3.44 -6.26 3.62
C TYR A 62 -3.84 -7.71 3.94
N ALA A 63 -3.31 -8.68 3.18
CA ALA A 63 -3.59 -10.10 3.41
C ALA A 63 -3.13 -10.55 4.81
N ALA A 64 -1.97 -10.09 5.27
CA ALA A 64 -1.47 -10.36 6.61
C ALA A 64 -2.39 -9.78 7.70
N ALA A 65 -2.92 -8.56 7.49
CA ALA A 65 -3.85 -7.94 8.42
C ALA A 65 -5.21 -8.65 8.51
N MET A 66 -5.64 -9.30 7.41
CA MET A 66 -6.88 -10.08 7.35
C MET A 66 -6.79 -11.46 7.99
N ALA A 67 -5.58 -12.00 8.14
CA ALA A 67 -5.35 -13.34 8.63
C ALA A 67 -6.04 -13.59 9.99
N ARG A 68 -6.57 -14.81 10.15
CA ARG A 68 -7.22 -15.26 11.38
C ARG A 68 -6.21 -15.29 12.53
N GLU A 69 -5.04 -15.87 12.27
CA GLU A 69 -3.88 -15.80 13.14
C GLU A 69 -3.00 -14.62 12.72
N PRO A 70 -2.81 -13.62 13.59
CA PRO A 70 -1.98 -12.47 13.29
C PRO A 70 -0.50 -12.90 13.37
N LYS A 71 0.09 -13.24 12.22
CA LYS A 71 1.53 -13.42 12.08
C LYS A 71 2.06 -12.24 11.29
N LEU A 72 3.03 -11.52 11.85
CA LEU A 72 3.79 -10.54 11.09
C LEU A 72 4.34 -11.23 9.83
N PRO A 73 4.30 -10.56 8.66
CA PRO A 73 4.93 -11.12 7.49
C PRO A 73 6.40 -11.36 7.82
N LYS A 74 6.77 -12.64 7.93
CA LYS A 74 8.14 -13.07 8.24
C LYS A 74 9.12 -12.60 7.16
N ASP A 75 8.58 -12.31 5.98
CA ASP A 75 9.29 -11.78 4.85
C ASP A 75 9.53 -10.27 4.98
N ARG A 76 10.78 -9.90 5.31
CA ARG A 76 11.25 -8.51 5.35
C ARG A 76 11.03 -7.77 4.03
N ARG A 77 10.89 -8.51 2.91
CA ARG A 77 10.60 -7.94 1.58
C ARG A 77 9.24 -7.24 1.55
N VAL A 78 8.25 -7.70 2.32
CA VAL A 78 6.94 -7.04 2.41
C VAL A 78 7.05 -5.67 3.06
N ILE A 79 7.81 -5.58 4.15
CA ILE A 79 8.05 -4.30 4.85
C ILE A 79 8.82 -3.34 3.94
N ALA A 80 9.89 -3.83 3.28
CA ALA A 80 10.65 -3.04 2.33
C ALA A 80 9.77 -2.55 1.17
N ALA A 81 8.90 -3.40 0.63
CA ALA A 81 7.97 -3.03 -0.44
C ALA A 81 6.97 -1.96 0.00
N VAL A 82 6.45 -2.02 1.23
CA VAL A 82 5.57 -0.96 1.78
C VAL A 82 6.31 0.37 1.94
N ILE A 83 7.56 0.34 2.43
CA ILE A 83 8.39 1.55 2.56
C ILE A 83 8.66 2.14 1.17
N ILE A 84 9.06 1.30 0.21
CA ILE A 84 9.28 1.71 -1.18
C ILE A 84 8.01 2.29 -1.77
N ALA A 85 6.84 1.67 -1.58
CA ALA A 85 5.56 2.18 -2.06
C ALA A 85 5.23 3.56 -1.48
N LEU A 86 5.51 3.77 -0.19
CA LEU A 86 5.29 5.06 0.47
C LEU A 86 6.23 6.14 -0.09
N VAL A 87 7.52 5.87 -0.12
CA VAL A 87 8.53 6.81 -0.62
C VAL A 87 8.29 7.11 -2.10
N TRP A 88 8.00 6.09 -2.90
CA TRP A 88 7.70 6.23 -4.32
C TRP A 88 6.42 7.04 -4.57
N GLY A 89 5.36 6.77 -3.79
CA GLY A 89 4.12 7.55 -3.84
C GLY A 89 4.34 9.01 -3.47
N LEU A 90 5.22 9.31 -2.51
CA LEU A 90 5.59 10.67 -2.14
C LEU A 90 6.44 11.36 -3.21
N ILE A 91 7.38 10.65 -3.85
CA ILE A 91 8.17 11.18 -4.96
C ILE A 91 7.25 11.52 -6.14
N LEU A 92 6.32 10.63 -6.49
CA LEU A 92 5.34 10.89 -7.55
C LEU A 92 4.43 12.04 -7.18
N ALA A 93 3.98 12.12 -5.92
CA ALA A 93 3.16 13.22 -5.46
C ALA A 93 3.90 14.56 -5.52
N GLY A 94 5.17 14.61 -5.08
CA GLY A 94 6.00 15.81 -5.16
C GLY A 94 6.34 16.19 -6.60
N GLY A 95 6.74 15.24 -7.43
CA GLY A 95 7.07 15.47 -8.84
C GLY A 95 5.88 15.93 -9.68
N LEU A 96 4.69 15.34 -9.46
CA LEU A 96 3.44 15.81 -10.09
C LEU A 96 2.93 17.12 -9.47
N GLY A 97 3.16 17.34 -8.18
CA GLY A 97 2.86 18.59 -7.48
C GLY A 97 3.58 19.79 -8.10
N TRP A 98 4.86 19.64 -8.45
CA TRP A 98 5.63 20.65 -9.18
C TRP A 98 5.07 20.97 -10.56
N VAL A 99 4.55 19.98 -11.27
CA VAL A 99 3.89 20.19 -12.58
C VAL A 99 2.53 20.88 -12.39
N SER A 100 1.82 20.60 -11.29
CA SER A 100 0.53 21.21 -10.99
C SER A 100 0.61 22.68 -10.54
N GLU A 101 1.70 23.13 -9.91
CA GLU A 101 1.90 24.56 -9.58
C GLU A 101 2.01 25.44 -10.84
N LEU A 102 2.40 24.87 -11.98
CA LEU A 102 2.49 25.53 -13.28
C LEU A 102 1.16 25.56 -14.06
N SER A 103 0.15 24.81 -13.63
CA SER A 103 -1.15 24.73 -14.30
C SER A 103 -2.25 25.03 -13.29
N GLU A 104 -3.03 26.10 -13.49
CA GLU A 104 -4.16 26.52 -12.62
C GLU A 104 -5.35 25.51 -12.56
N LEU A 105 -5.09 24.21 -12.56
CA LEU A 105 -6.09 23.15 -12.42
C LEU A 105 -6.12 22.65 -10.98
N GLU A 106 -6.89 23.33 -10.14
CA GLU A 106 -7.12 22.97 -8.72
C GLU A 106 -7.61 21.52 -8.53
N TRP A 107 -8.30 20.92 -9.51
CA TRP A 107 -8.79 19.54 -9.45
C TRP A 107 -7.72 18.44 -9.48
N TYR A 108 -6.51 18.70 -9.97
CA TYR A 108 -5.44 17.69 -9.95
C TYR A 108 -4.78 17.53 -8.57
N SER A 109 -4.90 18.53 -7.69
CA SER A 109 -4.26 18.52 -6.36
C SER A 109 -4.75 17.39 -5.44
N VAL A 110 -6.02 16.99 -5.56
CA VAL A 110 -6.59 15.86 -4.80
C VAL A 110 -6.06 14.52 -5.32
N PHE A 111 -5.79 14.41 -6.63
CA PHE A 111 -5.21 13.19 -7.25
C PHE A 111 -3.78 12.92 -6.77
N VAL A 112 -3.01 13.97 -6.49
CA VAL A 112 -1.66 13.90 -5.94
C VAL A 112 -1.62 13.18 -4.58
N LEU A 113 -2.63 13.40 -3.73
CA LEU A 113 -2.74 12.77 -2.41
C LEU A 113 -3.10 11.28 -2.46
N PHE A 114 -3.60 10.76 -3.58
CA PHE A 114 -3.88 9.34 -3.74
C PHE A 114 -2.63 8.50 -4.00
N TYR A 115 -1.54 9.08 -4.50
CA TYR A 115 -0.31 8.33 -4.78
C TYR A 115 0.38 7.75 -3.53
N PRO A 116 0.48 8.46 -2.38
CA PRO A 116 1.04 7.89 -1.15
C PRO A 116 0.05 7.00 -0.36
N MET A 117 -1.25 7.11 -0.61
CA MET A 117 -2.32 6.34 0.07
C MET A 117 -2.08 4.83 0.15
N PRO A 118 -1.65 4.11 -0.90
CA PRO A 118 -1.43 2.66 -0.80
C PRO A 118 -0.34 2.32 0.21
N GLY A 119 0.75 3.09 0.22
CA GLY A 119 1.84 2.93 1.19
C GLY A 119 1.37 3.23 2.62
N LEU A 120 0.69 4.36 2.83
CA LEU A 120 0.15 4.75 4.15
C LEU A 120 -0.84 3.71 4.69
N THR A 121 -1.75 3.26 3.84
CA THR A 121 -2.76 2.24 4.18
C THR A 121 -2.10 0.93 4.56
N ALA A 122 -1.09 0.49 3.79
CA ALA A 122 -0.34 -0.71 4.09
C ALA A 122 0.48 -0.59 5.40
N VAL A 123 1.04 0.59 5.72
CA VAL A 123 1.69 0.84 7.02
C VAL A 123 0.70 0.66 8.17
N VAL A 124 -0.50 1.25 8.07
CA VAL A 124 -1.55 1.08 9.09
C VAL A 124 -1.92 -0.40 9.25
N MET A 125 -2.06 -1.13 8.15
CA MET A 125 -2.35 -2.57 8.16
C MET A 125 -1.23 -3.40 8.81
N LEU A 126 0.04 -3.08 8.55
CA LEU A 126 1.18 -3.71 9.23
C LEU A 126 1.18 -3.40 10.73
N LEU A 127 0.90 -2.16 11.13
CA LEU A 127 0.80 -1.76 12.54
C LEU A 127 -0.31 -2.51 13.27
N VAL A 128 -1.49 -2.65 12.64
CA VAL A 128 -2.60 -3.44 13.18
C VAL A 128 -2.20 -4.91 13.31
N THR A 129 -1.52 -5.46 12.31
CA THR A 129 -1.03 -6.85 12.32
C THR A 129 -0.04 -7.06 13.47
N HIS A 130 0.91 -6.13 13.65
CA HIS A 130 1.89 -6.16 14.73
C HIS A 130 1.22 -6.12 16.10
N ARG A 131 0.26 -5.21 16.31
CA ARG A 131 -0.48 -5.09 17.58
C ARG A 131 -1.24 -6.37 17.91
N ARG A 132 -1.91 -6.99 16.92
CA ARG A 132 -2.63 -8.25 17.12
C ARG A 132 -1.70 -9.42 17.40
N ALA A 133 -0.54 -9.48 16.74
CA ALA A 133 0.45 -10.52 16.97
C ALA A 133 1.01 -10.45 18.40
N ARG A 134 1.28 -9.24 18.89
CA ARG A 134 1.73 -9.01 20.25
C ARG A 134 0.71 -9.45 21.30
N GLN A 135 -0.55 -9.06 21.12
CA GLN A 135 -1.64 -9.45 22.04
C GLN A 135 -1.82 -10.97 22.11
N ALA A 136 -1.80 -11.66 20.97
CA ALA A 136 -1.90 -13.13 20.94
C ALA A 136 -0.70 -13.82 21.61
N SER A 137 0.50 -13.23 21.54
CA SER A 137 1.69 -13.74 22.23
C SER A 137 1.59 -13.54 23.75
N GLU A 138 1.08 -12.39 24.21
CA GLU A 138 0.91 -12.10 25.63
C GLU A 138 -0.15 -13.05 26.25
N GLU A 139 -1.27 -13.29 25.56
CA GLU A 139 -2.30 -14.25 26.00
C GLU A 139 -1.78 -15.70 26.05
N GLY A 140 -0.95 -16.12 25.08
CA GLY A 140 -0.36 -17.46 25.06
C GLY A 140 0.67 -17.71 26.17
N VAL A 141 1.43 -16.68 26.55
CA VAL A 141 2.39 -16.74 27.68
C VAL A 141 1.64 -16.85 29.01
N VAL A 142 0.53 -16.11 29.19
CA VAL A 142 -0.29 -16.21 30.41
C VAL A 142 -0.93 -17.60 30.53
N ALA A 143 -1.49 -18.14 29.44
CA ALA A 143 -2.15 -19.46 29.46
C ALA A 143 -1.20 -20.66 29.64
N THR A 144 0.13 -20.47 29.51
CA THR A 144 1.13 -21.51 29.74
C THR A 144 1.84 -21.38 31.09
N ALA A 145 1.54 -20.31 31.83
CA ALA A 145 2.06 -20.05 33.17
C ALA A 145 1.11 -20.50 34.30
N GLU A 146 -0.13 -20.91 33.96
CA GLU A 146 -1.11 -21.57 34.83
C GLU A 146 -1.03 -23.09 34.70
#